data_AF-A0A2V5Q4M8-F1
#
_entry.id   AF-A0A2V5Q4M8-F1
#
_cell.length_a   1.000
_cell.length_b   1.000
_cell.length_c   1.000
_cell.angle_alpha   90.00
_cell.angle_beta   90.00
_cell.angle_gamma   90.00
#
_symmetry.space_group_name_H-M   'P 1'
#
loop_
_entity.id
_entity.type
_entity.pdbx_description
1 polymer ?
#
loop_
_entity_poly.entity_id
_entity_poly.type
_entity_poly.pdbx_seq_one_letter_code
_entity_poly.pdbx_strand_id
1 'polypeptide(L)'
;MKWVVALSLALVLAGCSKPSAATRVDPNGPVEVVVPEHGVYTGAFMDFGDEEDDVTLETIEDFEEMVGKHQAIIVSSSYWGEQNFPVGNLNVIWRHGSMPLVFWSPWDKPYEEDHGPDKFSLTEILAGKWDAYIDKWADAARDFRHPMIVVFGVEMNGTWFPWSGAYYGGAQWDPEVRN
;
A
#
# COMPACT_ATOMS: atom_id res chain seq x y z
N MET A 1 -40.03 48.22 -53.19
CA MET A 1 -39.17 47.05 -52.93
C MET A 1 -39.06 46.89 -51.42
N LYS A 2 -39.83 45.97 -50.82
CA LYS A 2 -39.87 45.76 -49.36
C LYS A 2 -38.74 44.81 -48.98
N TRP A 3 -37.84 45.23 -48.10
CA TRP A 3 -36.86 44.35 -47.46
C TRP A 3 -37.30 44.13 -46.01
N VAL A 4 -37.58 42.87 -45.66
CA VAL A 4 -37.79 42.44 -44.28
C VAL A 4 -36.43 41.92 -43.78
N VAL A 5 -35.87 42.57 -42.77
CA VAL A 5 -34.68 42.07 -42.06
C VAL A 5 -35.20 41.29 -40.85
N ALA A 6 -34.98 39.98 -40.85
CA ALA A 6 -35.23 39.13 -39.68
C ALA A 6 -34.02 39.22 -38.73
N LEU A 7 -34.26 39.67 -37.49
CA LEU A 7 -33.25 39.71 -36.45
C LEU A 7 -33.28 38.39 -35.67
N SER A 8 -32.25 37.55 -35.84
CA SER A 8 -32.06 36.33 -35.06
C SER A 8 -31.46 36.70 -33.70
N LEU A 9 -32.22 36.54 -32.62
CA LEU A 9 -31.74 36.75 -31.25
C LEU A 9 -31.06 35.47 -30.74
N ALA A 10 -29.74 35.44 -30.66
CA ALA A 10 -29.01 34.34 -30.01
C ALA A 10 -29.00 34.56 -28.49
N LEU A 11 -29.74 33.74 -27.74
CA LEU A 11 -29.62 33.69 -26.28
C LEU A 11 -28.33 32.94 -25.90
N VAL A 12 -27.35 33.67 -25.36
CA VAL A 12 -26.19 33.09 -24.70
C VAL A 12 -26.57 32.79 -23.24
N LEU A 13 -26.78 31.52 -22.92
CA LEU A 13 -26.94 31.06 -21.53
C LEU A 13 -25.57 31.07 -20.85
N ALA A 14 -25.27 32.16 -20.12
CA ALA A 14 -24.15 32.20 -19.20
C ALA A 14 -24.49 31.37 -17.95
N GLY A 15 -24.17 30.08 -17.98
CA GLY A 15 -24.23 29.21 -16.81
C GLY A 15 -23.21 29.67 -15.77
N CYS A 16 -23.69 30.13 -14.61
CA CYS A 16 -22.84 30.41 -13.46
C CYS A 16 -22.37 29.08 -12.84
N SER A 17 -21.22 28.57 -13.27
CA SER A 17 -20.49 27.58 -12.48
C SER A 17 -19.87 28.29 -11.28
N LYS A 18 -20.42 28.07 -10.08
CA LYS A 18 -19.68 28.38 -8.85
C LYS A 18 -18.45 27.47 -8.85
N PRO A 19 -17.21 28.00 -8.88
CA PRO A 19 -16.05 27.17 -8.64
C PRO A 19 -16.19 26.63 -7.22
N SER A 20 -16.37 25.31 -7.09
CA SER A 20 -16.20 24.63 -5.82
C SER A 20 -14.76 24.91 -5.41
N ALA A 21 -14.56 25.70 -4.35
CA ALA A 21 -13.24 25.88 -3.80
C ALA A 21 -12.81 24.49 -3.31
N ALA A 22 -11.94 23.83 -4.08
CA ALA A 22 -11.29 22.62 -3.64
C ALA A 22 -10.60 22.97 -2.32
N THR A 23 -11.07 22.37 -1.22
CA THR A 23 -10.41 22.51 0.08
C THR A 23 -8.96 22.14 -0.14
N ARG A 24 -8.03 23.08 0.11
CA ARG A 24 -6.61 22.75 0.06
C ARG A 24 -6.36 21.71 1.14
N VAL A 25 -6.10 20.48 0.71
CA VAL A 25 -5.60 19.42 1.58
C VAL A 25 -4.26 19.90 2.09
N ASP A 26 -4.10 20.00 3.41
CA ASP A 26 -2.79 20.21 4.01
C ASP A 26 -2.02 18.88 3.94
N PRO A 27 -0.95 18.78 3.12
CA PRO A 27 -0.19 17.55 3.00
C PRO A 27 0.54 17.17 4.31
N ASN A 28 0.62 18.08 5.28
CA ASN A 28 1.19 17.85 6.61
C ASN A 28 0.12 17.81 7.72
N GLY A 29 -1.17 17.90 7.35
CA GLY A 29 -2.26 17.78 8.31
C GLY A 29 -2.39 16.34 8.83
N PRO A 30 -3.09 16.12 9.96
CA PRO A 30 -3.44 14.78 10.40
C PRO A 30 -4.26 14.08 9.31
N VAL A 31 -3.78 12.92 8.86
CA VAL A 31 -4.46 12.10 7.86
C VAL A 31 -5.18 10.95 8.56
N GLU A 32 -6.49 10.89 8.38
CA GLU A 32 -7.33 9.79 8.83
C GLU A 32 -7.73 8.95 7.61
N VAL A 33 -7.48 7.65 7.66
CA VAL A 33 -7.97 6.72 6.64
C VAL A 33 -9.45 6.48 6.89
N VAL A 34 -10.29 7.08 6.06
CA VAL A 34 -11.74 6.95 6.14
C VAL A 34 -12.24 5.93 5.13
N VAL A 35 -13.04 4.96 5.55
CA VAL A 35 -13.70 4.07 4.58
C VAL A 35 -14.72 4.92 3.81
N PRO A 36 -14.63 5.00 2.46
CA PRO A 36 -15.52 5.87 1.71
C PRO A 36 -16.97 5.36 1.79
N GLU A 37 -17.94 6.26 2.00
CA GLU A 37 -19.37 5.91 1.99
C GLU A 37 -19.82 5.34 0.63
N HIS A 38 -19.14 5.76 -0.45
CA HIS A 38 -19.37 5.34 -1.81
C HIS A 38 -18.06 5.10 -2.56
N GLY A 39 -18.01 4.01 -3.33
CA GLY A 39 -16.83 3.63 -4.10
C GLY A 39 -15.83 2.83 -3.28
N VAL A 40 -14.61 2.72 -3.80
CA VAL A 40 -13.49 1.99 -3.18
C VAL A 40 -12.20 2.75 -3.42
N TYR A 41 -11.23 2.61 -2.51
CA TYR A 41 -9.87 3.02 -2.79
C TYR A 41 -9.28 2.10 -3.86
N THR A 42 -8.64 2.69 -4.88
CA THR A 42 -7.79 1.95 -5.81
C THR A 42 -6.37 1.94 -5.29
N GLY A 43 -5.72 0.81 -5.41
CA GLY A 43 -4.30 0.68 -5.12
C GLY A 43 -3.65 -0.29 -6.08
N ALA A 44 -2.32 -0.21 -6.16
CA ALA A 44 -1.53 -1.05 -7.01
C ALA A 44 -0.29 -1.56 -6.29
N PHE A 45 0.01 -2.82 -6.55
CA PHE A 45 1.34 -3.38 -6.41
C PHE A 45 1.99 -3.29 -7.79
N MET A 46 3.06 -2.50 -7.89
CA MET A 46 3.81 -2.29 -9.11
C MET A 46 5.09 -3.09 -9.03
N ASP A 47 5.54 -3.61 -10.15
CA ASP A 47 6.80 -4.33 -10.23
C ASP A 47 7.95 -3.33 -9.99
N PHE A 48 8.38 -3.25 -8.74
CA PHE A 48 9.50 -2.44 -8.26
C PHE A 48 10.81 -3.23 -8.31
N GLY A 49 10.95 -4.12 -9.31
CA GLY A 49 12.12 -4.98 -9.49
C GLY A 49 12.01 -6.32 -8.75
N ASP A 50 13.05 -7.15 -8.90
CA ASP A 50 13.08 -8.55 -8.45
C ASP A 50 12.76 -8.74 -6.96
N GLU A 51 13.06 -7.75 -6.12
CA GLU A 51 12.83 -7.80 -4.67
C GLU A 51 11.60 -6.98 -4.23
N GLU A 52 10.87 -6.32 -5.13
CA GLU A 52 9.64 -5.57 -4.81
C GLU A 52 9.82 -4.37 -3.85
N ASP A 53 11.07 -3.91 -3.66
CA ASP A 53 11.45 -2.87 -2.72
C ASP A 53 12.22 -1.69 -3.36
N ASP A 54 12.38 -1.64 -4.69
CA ASP A 54 12.98 -0.50 -5.39
C ASP A 54 11.91 0.51 -5.84
N VAL A 55 11.29 1.18 -4.87
CA VAL A 55 10.18 2.11 -5.15
C VAL A 55 10.69 3.41 -5.78
N THR A 56 10.29 3.64 -7.03
CA THR A 56 10.61 4.89 -7.75
C THR A 56 9.35 5.70 -8.09
N LEU A 57 9.51 7.02 -8.15
CA LEU A 57 8.41 7.92 -8.59
C LEU A 57 8.04 7.69 -10.06
N GLU A 58 9.03 7.42 -10.91
CA GLU A 58 8.84 7.17 -12.34
C GLU A 58 7.93 5.97 -12.59
N THR A 59 8.18 4.84 -11.93
CA THR A 59 7.32 3.64 -12.04
C THR A 59 5.87 3.93 -11.62
N ILE A 60 5.69 4.75 -10.58
CA ILE A 60 4.36 5.12 -10.11
C ILE A 60 3.63 6.00 -11.13
N GLU A 61 4.29 7.06 -11.60
CA GLU A 61 3.71 8.01 -12.56
C GLU A 61 3.40 7.32 -13.90
N ASP A 62 4.29 6.45 -14.39
CA ASP A 62 4.10 5.67 -15.61
C ASP A 62 2.88 4.72 -15.50
N PHE A 63 2.73 4.04 -14.36
CA PHE A 63 1.59 3.16 -14.13
C PHE A 63 0.28 3.96 -14.08
N GLU A 64 0.27 5.11 -13.38
CA GLU A 64 -0.91 5.96 -13.29
C GLU A 64 -1.31 6.59 -14.63
N GLU A 65 -0.33 6.97 -15.46
CA GLU A 65 -0.56 7.41 -16.84
C GLU A 65 -1.19 6.28 -17.68
N MET A 66 -0.64 5.07 -17.59
CA MET A 66 -1.15 3.90 -18.32
C MET A 66 -2.61 3.59 -17.98
N VAL A 67 -2.99 3.62 -16.70
CA VAL A 67 -4.36 3.29 -16.26
C VAL A 67 -5.28 4.50 -16.22
N GLY A 68 -4.75 5.72 -16.39
CA GLY A 68 -5.49 6.97 -16.34
C GLY A 68 -6.08 7.28 -14.97
N LYS A 69 -5.47 6.80 -13.88
CA LYS A 69 -6.02 6.93 -12.52
C LYS A 69 -4.94 6.92 -11.43
N HIS A 70 -5.05 7.86 -10.51
CA HIS A 70 -4.27 7.92 -9.26
C HIS A 70 -4.51 6.70 -8.37
N GLN A 71 -3.45 6.10 -7.84
CA GLN A 71 -3.51 5.02 -6.87
C GLN A 71 -3.52 5.59 -5.46
N ALA A 72 -4.63 5.44 -4.74
CA ALA A 72 -4.72 5.91 -3.35
C ALA A 72 -3.82 5.10 -2.40
N ILE A 73 -3.51 3.85 -2.75
CA ILE A 73 -2.67 2.94 -1.97
C ILE A 73 -1.57 2.37 -2.88
N ILE A 74 -0.32 2.41 -2.43
CA ILE A 74 0.81 1.81 -3.15
C ILE A 74 1.47 0.80 -2.23
N VAL A 75 1.67 -0.40 -2.75
CA VAL A 75 2.24 -1.54 -2.02
C VAL A 75 3.75 -1.63 -2.26
N SER A 76 4.53 -1.92 -1.23
CA SER A 76 5.95 -2.27 -1.32
C SER A 76 6.35 -3.25 -0.21
N SER A 77 7.44 -3.99 -0.39
CA SER A 77 7.89 -5.00 0.55
C SER A 77 8.90 -4.45 1.58
N SER A 78 8.93 -5.07 2.76
CA SER A 78 9.91 -4.85 3.83
C SER A 78 10.31 -6.20 4.42
N TYR A 79 11.46 -6.70 3.99
CA TYR A 79 12.00 -7.98 4.45
C TYR A 79 12.78 -7.82 5.75
N TRP A 80 12.59 -8.78 6.66
CA TRP A 80 13.32 -8.79 7.92
C TRP A 80 14.82 -9.01 7.71
N GLY A 81 15.22 -9.71 6.64
CA GLY A 81 16.61 -9.88 6.22
C GLY A 81 17.41 -8.58 6.18
N GLU A 82 16.78 -7.50 5.75
CA GLU A 82 17.40 -6.18 5.57
C GLU A 82 17.64 -5.42 6.88
N GLN A 83 17.05 -5.89 8.00
CA GLN A 83 17.27 -5.38 9.35
C GLN A 83 17.05 -3.86 9.51
N ASN A 84 16.19 -3.29 8.65
CA ASN A 84 15.89 -1.87 8.59
C ASN A 84 14.39 -1.61 8.42
N PHE A 85 14.01 -0.33 8.54
CA PHE A 85 12.69 0.19 8.21
C PHE A 85 12.79 0.90 6.85
N PRO A 86 11.86 0.68 5.90
CA PRO A 86 12.00 1.09 4.49
C PRO A 86 11.66 2.58 4.26
N VAL A 87 12.26 3.48 5.06
CA VAL A 87 11.89 4.91 5.09
C VAL A 87 12.02 5.61 3.73
N GLY A 88 12.94 5.16 2.87
CA GLY A 88 13.10 5.72 1.52
C GLY A 88 11.85 5.51 0.68
N ASN A 89 11.43 4.25 0.56
CA ASN A 89 10.26 3.82 -0.21
C ASN A 89 8.98 4.50 0.29
N LEU A 90 8.78 4.50 1.61
CA LEU A 90 7.57 5.09 2.20
C LEU A 90 7.52 6.61 2.00
N ASN A 91 8.67 7.30 2.00
CA ASN A 91 8.72 8.72 1.68
C ASN A 91 8.39 9.01 0.21
N VAL A 92 8.81 8.16 -0.72
CA VAL A 92 8.44 8.30 -2.13
C VAL A 92 6.92 8.18 -2.28
N ILE A 93 6.33 7.12 -1.73
CA ILE A 93 4.88 6.87 -1.78
C ILE A 93 4.09 8.00 -1.13
N TRP A 94 4.50 8.42 0.07
CA TRP A 94 3.80 9.47 0.81
C TRP A 94 3.87 10.82 0.09
N ARG A 95 5.06 11.20 -0.42
CA ARG A 95 5.24 12.46 -1.14
C ARG A 95 4.52 12.48 -2.48
N HIS A 96 4.27 11.31 -3.09
CA HIS A 96 3.38 11.16 -4.24
C HIS A 96 1.89 11.39 -3.89
N GLY A 97 1.55 11.44 -2.60
CA GLY A 97 0.17 11.62 -2.14
C GLY A 97 -0.62 10.31 -2.01
N SER A 98 0.08 9.19 -1.86
CA SER A 98 -0.50 7.85 -1.73
C SER A 98 -0.25 7.29 -0.32
N MET A 99 -1.16 6.43 0.15
CA MET A 99 -0.99 5.69 1.41
C MET A 99 -0.03 4.50 1.19
N PRO A 100 1.08 4.40 1.94
CA PRO A 100 1.94 3.23 1.86
C PRO A 100 1.25 2.01 2.48
N LEU A 101 1.29 0.88 1.76
CA LEU A 101 1.01 -0.45 2.31
C LEU A 101 2.30 -1.26 2.28
N VAL A 102 2.69 -1.81 3.42
CA VAL A 102 3.94 -2.54 3.60
C VAL A 102 3.64 -4.01 3.81
N PHE A 103 4.15 -4.87 2.92
CA PHE A 103 4.28 -6.29 3.20
C PHE A 103 5.48 -6.48 4.11
N TRP A 104 5.22 -6.70 5.40
CA TRP A 104 6.24 -6.87 6.42
C TRP A 104 6.52 -8.36 6.61
N SER A 105 7.57 -8.80 5.93
CA SER A 105 7.80 -10.21 5.62
C SER A 105 8.98 -10.76 6.43
N PRO A 106 8.76 -11.73 7.34
CA PRO A 106 9.83 -12.41 8.06
C PRO A 106 10.58 -13.39 7.13
N TRP A 107 11.28 -12.84 6.14
CA TRP A 107 12.03 -13.54 5.10
C TRP A 107 13.45 -13.00 4.98
N ASP A 108 14.38 -13.87 4.59
CA ASP A 108 15.74 -13.53 4.19
C ASP A 108 16.08 -14.03 2.79
N LYS A 109 17.12 -13.43 2.22
CA LYS A 109 17.75 -13.93 0.99
C LYS A 109 18.25 -15.37 1.22
N PRO A 110 18.10 -16.28 0.24
CA PRO A 110 17.80 -16.02 -1.18
C PRO A 110 16.30 -15.97 -1.58
N TYR A 111 15.36 -15.70 -0.66
CA TYR A 111 13.92 -15.61 -0.97
C TYR A 111 13.37 -16.86 -1.69
N GLU A 112 13.68 -18.03 -1.14
CA GLU A 112 13.22 -19.32 -1.68
C GLU A 112 11.81 -19.65 -1.18
N GLU A 113 10.89 -19.87 -2.12
CA GLU A 113 9.55 -20.38 -1.85
C GLU A 113 9.56 -21.90 -1.59
N ASP A 114 8.44 -22.40 -1.05
CA ASP A 114 8.21 -23.80 -0.69
C ASP A 114 9.28 -24.39 0.26
N HIS A 115 9.96 -23.49 0.99
CA HIS A 115 10.94 -23.80 2.00
C HIS A 115 10.56 -23.18 3.35
N GLY A 116 10.65 -23.96 4.42
CA GLY A 116 10.38 -23.43 5.75
C GLY A 116 11.04 -24.23 6.87
N PRO A 117 10.96 -23.73 8.11
CA PRO A 117 10.97 -22.31 8.47
C PRO A 117 12.29 -21.62 8.10
N ASP A 118 12.23 -20.32 7.83
CA ASP A 118 13.43 -19.47 7.75
C ASP A 118 13.96 -19.13 9.17
N LYS A 119 15.11 -18.46 9.26
CA LYS A 119 15.70 -17.97 10.52
C LYS A 119 14.76 -17.05 11.31
N PHE A 120 13.71 -16.53 10.68
CA PHE A 120 12.65 -15.73 11.29
C PHE A 120 11.39 -16.54 11.64
N SER A 121 11.55 -17.82 11.99
CA SER A 121 10.40 -18.70 12.26
C SER A 121 9.42 -18.14 13.30
N LEU A 122 8.13 -18.45 13.15
CA LEU A 122 7.10 -18.00 14.10
C LEU A 122 7.40 -18.44 15.54
N THR A 123 8.00 -19.62 15.73
CA THR A 123 8.41 -20.11 17.06
C THR A 123 9.48 -19.23 17.69
N GLU A 124 10.46 -18.76 16.91
CA GLU A 124 11.51 -17.85 17.42
C GLU A 124 10.97 -16.44 17.67
N ILE A 125 10.02 -15.97 16.86
CA ILE A 125 9.31 -14.71 17.08
C ILE A 125 8.54 -14.78 18.42
N LEU A 126 7.77 -15.85 18.65
CA LEU A 126 7.04 -16.05 19.90
C LEU A 126 7.95 -16.23 21.12
N ALA A 127 9.17 -16.72 20.92
CA ALA A 127 10.19 -16.82 21.96
C ALA A 127 10.89 -15.49 22.26
N GLY A 128 10.54 -14.39 21.57
CA GLY A 128 11.09 -13.05 21.77
C GLY A 128 12.47 -12.84 21.15
N LYS A 129 12.95 -13.78 20.32
CA LYS A 129 14.31 -13.70 19.73
C LYS A 129 14.48 -12.46 18.84
N TRP A 130 13.39 -12.01 18.22
CA TRP A 130 13.38 -10.92 17.24
C TRP A 130 12.81 -9.60 17.78
N ASP A 131 12.51 -9.51 19.08
CA ASP A 131 11.92 -8.33 19.70
C ASP A 131 12.77 -7.06 19.49
N ALA A 132 14.09 -7.18 19.62
CA ALA A 132 14.99 -6.05 19.38
C ALA A 132 14.92 -5.49 17.94
N TYR A 133 14.67 -6.35 16.94
CA TYR A 133 14.45 -5.91 15.56
C TYR A 133 13.07 -5.26 15.42
N ILE A 134 12.03 -5.87 16.00
CA ILE A 134 10.66 -5.36 15.97
C ILE A 134 10.58 -3.98 16.63
N ASP A 135 11.19 -3.80 17.79
CA ASP A 135 11.25 -2.52 18.51
C ASP A 135 11.96 -1.46 17.68
N LYS A 136 13.11 -1.80 17.09
CA LYS A 136 13.86 -0.89 16.21
C LYS A 136 13.03 -0.48 14.98
N TRP A 137 12.31 -1.43 14.39
CA TRP A 137 11.43 -1.16 13.24
C TRP A 137 10.27 -0.24 13.66
N ALA A 138 9.64 -0.51 14.81
CA ALA A 138 8.55 0.28 15.36
C ALA A 138 8.99 1.70 15.75
N ASP A 139 10.21 1.85 16.29
CA ASP A 139 10.80 3.15 16.59
C ASP A 139 10.97 3.99 15.32
N ALA A 140 11.50 3.40 14.24
CA ALA A 140 11.64 4.07 12.96
C ALA A 140 10.27 4.37 12.31
N ALA A 141 9.29 3.47 12.46
CA ALA A 141 7.92 3.67 11.99
C ALA A 141 7.23 4.86 12.69
N ARG A 142 7.46 5.03 14.00
CA ARG A 142 7.03 6.23 14.72
C ARG A 142 7.71 7.49 14.16
N ASP A 143 9.02 7.42 13.90
CA ASP A 143 9.81 8.56 13.45
C ASP A 143 9.51 8.96 11.98
N PHE A 144 8.89 8.06 11.20
CA PHE A 144 8.34 8.35 9.86
C PHE A 144 7.19 9.37 9.91
N ARG A 145 6.41 9.42 11.01
CA ARG A 145 5.34 10.42 11.28
C ARG A 145 4.20 10.53 10.26
N HIS A 146 4.03 9.51 9.40
CA HIS A 146 2.92 9.41 8.47
C HIS A 146 2.20 8.07 8.64
N PRO A 147 0.90 7.99 8.35
CA PRO A 147 0.17 6.72 8.40
C PRO A 147 0.68 5.76 7.33
N MET A 148 0.59 4.46 7.64
CA MET A 148 0.86 3.37 6.72
C MET A 148 -0.02 2.17 7.10
N ILE A 149 -0.25 1.28 6.14
CA ILE A 149 -0.88 -0.03 6.38
C ILE A 149 0.24 -1.06 6.47
N VAL A 150 0.22 -1.92 7.49
CA VAL A 150 1.20 -3.00 7.66
C VAL A 150 0.49 -4.34 7.55
N VAL A 151 0.99 -5.19 6.65
CA VAL A 151 0.53 -6.57 6.46
C VAL A 151 1.67 -7.49 6.87
N PHE A 152 1.57 -8.06 8.07
CA PHE A 152 2.55 -9.01 8.57
C PHE A 152 2.32 -10.39 7.94
N GLY A 153 3.34 -10.95 7.29
CA GLY A 153 3.34 -12.32 6.74
C GLY A 153 2.15 -12.60 5.83
N VAL A 154 2.17 -12.07 4.61
CA VAL A 154 1.09 -12.25 3.63
C VAL A 154 0.84 -13.73 3.32
N GLU A 155 -0.41 -14.11 3.01
CA GLU A 155 -0.75 -15.47 2.55
C GLU A 155 -0.36 -16.62 3.51
N MET A 156 -0.47 -16.42 4.82
CA MET A 156 -0.12 -17.44 5.83
C MET A 156 -0.82 -18.79 5.65
N ASN A 157 -1.96 -18.86 4.95
CA ASN A 157 -2.70 -20.10 4.70
C ASN A 157 -2.11 -20.95 3.56
N GLY A 158 -1.06 -20.48 2.88
CA GLY A 158 -0.39 -21.20 1.81
C GLY A 158 0.61 -22.26 2.28
N THR A 159 1.50 -22.65 1.37
CA THR A 159 2.65 -23.53 1.62
C THR A 159 3.98 -22.96 1.12
N TRP A 160 3.96 -21.79 0.48
CA TRP A 160 5.09 -21.24 -0.26
C TRP A 160 5.98 -20.33 0.56
N PHE A 161 5.48 -19.70 1.63
CA PHE A 161 6.28 -18.80 2.46
C PHE A 161 6.75 -19.44 3.76
N PRO A 162 7.91 -19.04 4.31
CA PRO A 162 8.46 -19.63 5.54
C PRO A 162 7.62 -19.37 6.80
N TRP A 163 6.70 -18.41 6.76
CA TRP A 163 5.68 -18.16 7.79
C TRP A 163 4.34 -18.88 7.53
N SER A 164 4.21 -19.62 6.43
CA SER A 164 2.99 -20.37 6.12
C SER A 164 2.67 -21.35 7.23
N GLY A 165 1.40 -21.36 7.67
CA GLY A 165 0.91 -22.18 8.77
C GLY A 165 1.11 -23.67 8.57
N ALA A 166 1.26 -24.13 7.31
CA ALA A 166 1.60 -25.50 6.98
C ALA A 166 2.89 -25.99 7.68
N TYR A 167 3.89 -25.11 7.88
CA TYR A 167 5.14 -25.43 8.57
C TYR A 167 5.02 -25.43 10.10
N TYR A 168 3.89 -24.98 10.64
CA TYR A 168 3.65 -24.82 12.09
C TYR A 168 2.44 -25.62 12.58
N GLY A 169 2.12 -26.73 11.90
CA GLY A 169 1.03 -27.63 12.28
C GLY A 169 -0.33 -27.30 11.67
N GLY A 170 -0.47 -26.21 10.92
CA GLY A 170 -1.73 -25.82 10.26
C GLY A 170 -2.17 -26.75 9.12
N ALA A 171 -1.28 -27.61 8.61
CA ALA A 171 -1.61 -28.64 7.62
C ALA A 171 -2.24 -29.90 8.24
N GLN A 172 -2.24 -30.03 9.56
CA GLN A 172 -2.87 -31.16 10.25
C GLN A 172 -4.33 -30.82 10.55
N TRP A 173 -5.25 -31.40 9.78
CA TRP A 173 -6.67 -31.33 10.11
C TRP A 173 -6.92 -32.13 11.40
N ASP A 174 -7.35 -31.43 12.45
CA ASP A 174 -7.78 -32.03 13.71
C ASP A 174 -9.31 -32.20 13.72
N PRO A 175 -9.85 -33.42 13.59
CA PRO A 175 -11.28 -33.69 13.66
C PRO A 175 -11.94 -33.26 14.98
N GLU A 176 -11.19 -33.11 16.07
CA GLU A 176 -11.75 -32.90 17.40
C GLU A 176 -11.91 -31.41 17.77
N VAL A 177 -11.22 -30.50 17.06
CA VAL A 177 -11.14 -29.07 17.42
C VAL A 177 -11.90 -28.14 16.46
N ARG A 178 -12.20 -28.60 15.24
CA ARG A 178 -12.89 -27.79 14.23
C ARG A 178 -14.15 -28.50 13.72
N ASN A 179 -15.27 -28.23 14.39
CA ASN A 179 -16.65 -28.51 13.94
C ASN A 179 -17.26 -27.28 13.27
#